data_AF-A0A2E5M7L6-F1
#
_entry.id   AF-A0A2E5M7L6-F1
#
_cell.length_a   1.000
_cell.length_b   1.000
_cell.length_c   1.000
_cell.angle_alpha   90.00
_cell.angle_beta   90.00
_cell.angle_gamma   90.00
#
_symmetry.space_group_name_H-M   'P 1'
#
loop_
_entity.id
_entity.type
_entity.pdbx_description
1 polymer ?
#
loop_
_entity_poly.entity_id
_entity_poly.type
_entity_poly.pdbx_seq_one_letter_code
_entity_poly.pdbx_strand_id
1 'polypeptide(L)'
;MLPGKLGNPGATLATDPRLDPRLVRAMSAGGDLPAPGGLPIPGNDASYEDCLAYCAAYEESQTALHPHAWSAMPEFPNVSTTTETITGTDGNDITLHIHTPATPTTACVVHLHGGGMVMMTAEDPSNVRWRNSLASAGLVVVGVEFRNGGGRLGVHPYPAGLNDCASATRWAYANKSGLGVSSIIVSGESGGANLAIATALKANTAGWADEIDGVYAMCPYISGDYANPPDSLASLIENEGYLIGPEMMAALVRVYDPEAKHTQDPLAWPWHAGLDELRALPPHVISVNELDPLRDEGIEFYRRLLAAGVPAVGRTVHGTPHAGDKSFPDMIGDVFAETIGSVCAFARSLNDDSTGSGSRR
;
A
#
# COMPACT_ATOMS: atom_id res chain seq x y z
N MET A 1 4.58 21.61 23.56
CA MET A 1 4.25 20.22 23.95
C MET A 1 4.54 19.35 22.76
N LEU A 2 5.09 18.15 22.97
CA LEU A 2 5.29 17.17 21.89
C LEU A 2 3.93 16.54 21.49
N PRO A 3 3.75 16.09 20.23
CA PRO A 3 2.50 15.47 19.77
C PRO A 3 2.34 14.03 20.29
N GLY A 4 1.11 13.52 20.23
CA GLY A 4 0.77 12.11 20.50
C GLY A 4 1.37 11.57 21.80
N LYS A 5 1.86 10.34 21.72
CA LYS A 5 2.49 9.65 22.85
C LYS A 5 3.83 10.22 23.29
N LEU A 6 4.51 11.01 22.46
CA LEU A 6 5.73 11.72 22.86
C LEU A 6 5.46 12.79 23.92
N GLY A 7 4.31 13.47 23.82
CA GLY A 7 3.90 14.48 24.81
C GLY A 7 3.00 13.95 25.92
N ASN A 8 2.24 12.89 25.63
CA ASN A 8 1.33 12.26 26.58
C ASN A 8 1.33 10.73 26.33
N PRO A 9 2.14 9.94 27.07
CA PRO A 9 2.22 8.49 26.88
C PRO A 9 0.87 7.75 27.00
N GLY A 10 -0.12 8.33 27.68
CA GLY A 10 -1.48 7.79 27.79
C GLY A 10 -2.43 8.18 26.64
N ALA A 11 -1.95 8.91 25.62
CA ALA A 11 -2.77 9.30 24.48
C ALA A 11 -3.15 8.07 23.64
N THR A 12 -4.44 7.91 23.39
CA THR A 12 -4.98 6.98 22.39
C THR A 12 -5.37 7.74 21.12
N LEU A 13 -5.56 7.01 20.01
CA LEU A 13 -6.02 7.58 18.75
C LEU A 13 -7.28 8.45 18.94
N ALA A 14 -8.27 7.97 19.70
CA ALA A 14 -9.52 8.69 19.97
C ALA A 14 -9.34 9.96 20.81
N THR A 15 -8.29 10.04 21.63
CA THR A 15 -8.00 11.21 22.49
C THR A 15 -7.00 12.18 21.86
N ASP A 16 -6.35 11.81 20.75
CA ASP A 16 -5.39 12.68 20.08
C ASP A 16 -6.13 13.83 19.38
N PRO A 17 -5.83 15.11 19.73
CA PRO A 17 -6.55 16.26 19.18
C PRO A 17 -6.33 16.48 17.69
N ARG A 18 -5.38 15.75 17.06
CA ARG A 18 -5.11 15.83 15.63
C ARG A 18 -6.06 14.96 14.81
N LEU A 19 -6.63 13.92 15.40
CA LEU A 19 -7.51 13.00 14.68
C LEU A 19 -8.74 13.73 14.12
N ASP A 20 -9.13 13.42 12.89
CA ASP A 20 -10.36 13.94 12.30
C ASP A 20 -11.56 13.63 13.23
N PRO A 21 -12.28 14.66 13.73
CA PRO A 21 -13.39 14.45 14.66
C PRO A 21 -14.52 13.56 14.12
N ARG A 22 -14.64 13.38 12.80
CA ARG A 22 -15.58 12.44 12.18
C ARG A 22 -15.22 10.99 12.52
N LEU A 23 -13.93 10.66 12.52
CA LEU A 23 -13.43 9.35 12.93
C LEU A 23 -13.63 9.13 14.43
N VAL A 24 -13.40 10.15 15.27
CA VAL A 24 -13.70 10.07 16.72
C VAL A 24 -15.17 9.73 16.98
N ARG A 25 -16.09 10.37 16.25
CA ARG A 25 -17.53 10.08 16.38
C ARG A 25 -17.87 8.67 15.94
N ALA A 26 -17.26 8.18 14.86
CA ALA A 26 -17.43 6.80 14.40
C ALA A 26 -16.96 5.79 15.47
N MET A 27 -15.78 6.01 16.07
CA MET A 27 -15.26 5.22 17.20
C MET A 27 -16.21 5.25 18.40
N SER A 28 -16.71 6.44 18.75
CA SER A 28 -17.56 6.61 19.93
C SER A 28 -18.95 5.97 19.78
N ALA A 29 -19.47 5.91 18.55
CA ALA A 29 -20.78 5.35 18.24
C ALA A 29 -20.78 3.83 18.06
N GLY A 30 -19.62 3.23 17.75
CA GLY A 30 -19.47 1.80 17.46
C GLY A 30 -18.73 0.97 18.52
N GLY A 31 -18.21 1.59 19.59
CA GLY A 31 -17.03 1.04 20.27
C GLY A 31 -15.79 1.26 19.38
N ASP A 32 -14.59 1.30 19.94
CA ASP A 32 -13.34 1.63 19.24
C ASP A 32 -13.33 1.17 17.77
N LEU A 33 -12.97 2.05 16.82
CA LEU A 33 -12.66 1.66 15.44
C LEU A 33 -11.86 0.38 15.54
N PRO A 34 -12.22 -0.71 14.83
CA PRO A 34 -11.65 -2.00 15.10
C PRO A 34 -10.14 -1.92 14.92
N ALA A 35 -9.42 -1.74 16.02
CA ALA A 35 -8.15 -2.40 16.20
C ALA A 35 -8.44 -3.88 15.93
N PRO A 36 -7.56 -4.60 15.22
CA PRO A 36 -7.73 -6.01 14.91
C PRO A 36 -8.45 -6.76 16.04
N GLY A 37 -9.71 -7.17 15.82
CA GLY A 37 -10.76 -7.26 16.86
C GLY A 37 -10.38 -7.91 18.19
N GLY A 38 -9.76 -7.15 19.10
CA GLY A 38 -9.26 -7.67 20.38
C GLY A 38 -8.33 -8.89 20.25
N LEU A 39 -7.75 -9.12 19.06
CA LEU A 39 -6.90 -10.27 18.82
C LEU A 39 -5.60 -10.11 19.64
N PRO A 40 -5.18 -11.12 20.40
CA PRO A 40 -3.89 -11.09 21.09
C PRO A 40 -2.78 -10.92 20.05
N ILE A 41 -2.09 -9.78 20.11
CA ILE A 41 -0.94 -9.50 19.24
C ILE A 41 0.21 -10.40 19.69
N PRO A 42 0.89 -11.12 18.77
CA PRO A 42 2.04 -11.93 19.12
C PRO A 42 3.15 -11.06 19.72
N GLY A 43 3.73 -11.52 20.84
CA GLY A 43 4.83 -10.83 21.49
C GLY A 43 6.14 -10.90 20.70
N ASN A 44 7.14 -10.14 21.16
CA ASN A 44 8.47 -10.12 20.55
C ASN A 44 9.23 -11.45 20.61
N ASP A 45 8.77 -12.44 21.37
CA ASP A 45 9.31 -13.80 21.45
C ASP A 45 8.42 -14.87 20.80
N ALA A 46 7.31 -14.46 20.16
CA ALA A 46 6.39 -15.36 19.50
C ALA A 46 7.04 -16.16 18.35
N SER A 47 6.64 -17.43 18.23
CA SER A 47 7.11 -18.34 17.17
C SER A 47 6.60 -17.91 15.79
N TYR A 48 7.21 -18.44 14.73
CA TYR A 48 6.74 -18.24 13.36
C TYR A 48 5.30 -18.76 13.19
N GLU A 49 4.99 -19.89 13.80
CA GLU A 49 3.67 -20.51 13.81
C GLU A 49 2.62 -19.65 14.51
N ASP A 50 2.97 -19.01 15.64
CA ASP A 50 2.08 -18.08 16.33
C ASP A 50 1.80 -16.84 15.47
N CYS A 51 2.81 -16.34 14.77
CA CYS A 51 2.65 -15.20 13.86
C CYS A 51 1.78 -15.56 12.65
N LEU A 52 1.93 -16.76 12.08
CA LEU A 52 1.04 -17.28 11.02
C LEU A 52 -0.41 -17.42 11.51
N ALA A 53 -0.59 -17.95 12.73
CA ALA A 53 -1.92 -18.08 13.33
C ALA A 53 -2.59 -16.72 13.54
N TYR A 54 -1.82 -15.70 13.95
CA TYR A 54 -2.32 -14.34 14.04
C TYR A 54 -2.79 -13.79 12.69
N CYS A 55 -2.01 -13.96 11.61
CA CYS A 55 -2.44 -13.54 10.26
C CYS A 55 -3.74 -14.20 9.83
N ALA A 56 -3.90 -15.51 10.09
CA ALA A 56 -5.14 -16.23 9.76
C ALA A 56 -6.34 -15.72 10.59
N ALA A 57 -6.16 -15.53 11.90
CA ALA A 57 -7.20 -15.00 12.78
C ALA A 57 -7.60 -13.56 12.42
N TYR A 58 -6.62 -12.74 11.99
CA TYR A 58 -6.88 -11.40 11.47
C TYR A 58 -7.81 -11.44 10.27
N GLU A 59 -7.50 -12.24 9.25
CA GLU A 59 -8.33 -12.36 8.05
C GLU A 59 -9.73 -12.91 8.35
N GLU A 60 -9.86 -13.86 9.28
CA GLU A 60 -11.16 -14.37 9.71
C GLU A 60 -12.00 -13.25 10.36
N SER A 61 -11.39 -12.43 11.21
CA SER A 61 -12.07 -11.29 11.85
C SER A 61 -12.55 -10.25 10.83
N GLN A 62 -11.75 -9.98 9.79
CA GLN A 62 -12.11 -9.07 8.71
C GLN A 62 -13.20 -9.66 7.82
N THR A 63 -13.12 -10.95 7.52
CA THR A 63 -14.13 -11.68 6.72
C THR A 63 -15.51 -11.62 7.37
N ALA A 64 -15.59 -11.66 8.71
CA ALA A 64 -16.85 -11.50 9.43
C ALA A 64 -17.54 -10.15 9.17
N LEU A 65 -16.77 -9.11 8.82
CA LEU A 65 -17.29 -7.77 8.49
C LEU A 65 -17.63 -7.61 7.00
N HIS A 66 -17.22 -8.55 6.13
CA HIS A 66 -17.44 -8.44 4.69
C HIS A 66 -18.91 -8.29 4.29
N PRO A 67 -19.89 -9.02 4.86
CA PRO A 67 -21.30 -8.82 4.48
C PRO A 67 -21.79 -7.39 4.69
N HIS A 68 -21.37 -6.73 5.78
CA HIS A 68 -21.69 -5.34 6.04
C HIS A 68 -20.99 -4.41 5.05
N ALA A 69 -19.70 -4.64 4.78
CA ALA A 69 -18.93 -3.84 3.83
C ALA A 69 -19.48 -3.94 2.39
N TRP A 70 -19.89 -5.14 1.95
CA TRP A 70 -20.55 -5.34 0.67
C TRP A 70 -21.92 -4.65 0.61
N SER A 71 -22.71 -4.74 1.69
CA SER A 71 -23.99 -4.04 1.76
C SER A 71 -23.85 -2.51 1.76
N ALA A 72 -22.74 -1.98 2.26
CA ALA A 72 -22.44 -0.55 2.27
C ALA A 72 -21.72 -0.07 0.99
N MET A 73 -21.39 -0.98 0.07
CA MET A 73 -20.66 -0.63 -1.13
C MET A 73 -21.52 0.24 -2.06
N PRO A 74 -21.05 1.42 -2.49
CA PRO A 74 -21.77 2.22 -3.46
C PRO A 74 -21.82 1.50 -4.81
N GLU A 75 -22.80 1.86 -5.64
CA GLU A 75 -22.85 1.39 -7.02
C GLU A 75 -21.81 2.10 -7.88
N PHE A 76 -21.21 1.36 -8.81
CA PHE A 76 -20.26 1.88 -9.80
C PHE A 76 -20.77 1.59 -11.22
N PRO A 77 -21.87 2.22 -11.65
CA PRO A 77 -22.53 1.89 -12.92
C PRO A 77 -21.68 2.19 -14.15
N ASN A 78 -20.64 3.01 -14.00
CA ASN A 78 -19.69 3.38 -15.04
C ASN A 78 -18.39 2.55 -15.01
N VAL A 79 -18.35 1.44 -14.27
CA VAL A 79 -17.19 0.56 -14.17
C VAL A 79 -17.58 -0.86 -14.59
N SER A 80 -16.81 -1.45 -15.50
CA SER A 80 -16.89 -2.87 -15.81
C SER A 80 -15.72 -3.60 -15.16
N THR A 81 -15.97 -4.78 -14.58
CA THR A 81 -14.94 -5.62 -13.96
C THR A 81 -14.82 -6.94 -14.69
N THR A 82 -13.59 -7.35 -15.00
CA THR A 82 -13.26 -8.67 -15.54
C THR A 82 -12.09 -9.27 -14.76
N THR A 83 -11.93 -10.59 -14.86
CA THR A 83 -10.81 -11.31 -14.26
C THR A 83 -9.98 -11.97 -15.35
N GLU A 84 -8.66 -11.88 -15.24
CA GLU A 84 -7.69 -12.56 -16.11
C GLU A 84 -6.74 -13.38 -15.24
N THR A 85 -6.29 -14.53 -15.73
CA THR A 85 -5.26 -15.32 -15.06
C THR A 85 -4.00 -15.34 -15.92
N ILE A 86 -2.86 -14.96 -15.32
CA ILE A 86 -1.56 -14.95 -15.98
C ILE A 86 -0.63 -15.95 -15.30
N THR A 87 0.41 -16.39 -16.00
CA THR A 87 1.46 -17.22 -15.41
C THR A 87 2.60 -16.34 -14.87
N GLY A 88 2.88 -16.47 -13.57
CA GLY A 88 4.00 -15.84 -12.89
C GLY A 88 5.36 -16.43 -13.29
N THR A 89 6.45 -15.73 -12.94
CA THR A 89 7.81 -16.22 -13.24
C THR A 89 8.16 -17.53 -12.56
N ASP A 90 7.47 -17.85 -11.46
CA ASP A 90 7.69 -19.09 -10.70
C ASP A 90 6.80 -20.24 -11.21
N GLY A 91 6.07 -20.03 -12.31
CA GLY A 91 5.16 -21.01 -12.90
C GLY A 91 3.80 -21.13 -12.20
N ASN A 92 3.49 -20.24 -11.26
CA ASN A 92 2.19 -20.14 -10.59
C ASN A 92 1.18 -19.32 -11.40
N ASP A 93 -0.10 -19.54 -11.13
CA ASP A 93 -1.16 -18.67 -11.63
C ASP A 93 -1.26 -17.41 -10.76
N ILE A 94 -1.50 -16.27 -11.39
CA ILE A 94 -1.76 -14.98 -10.74
C ILE A 94 -3.07 -14.45 -11.29
N THR A 95 -4.01 -14.14 -10.40
CA THR A 95 -5.30 -13.57 -10.78
C THR A 95 -5.20 -12.05 -10.83
N LEU A 96 -5.70 -11.46 -11.91
CA LEU A 96 -5.79 -10.02 -12.13
C LEU A 96 -7.26 -9.61 -12.16
N HIS A 97 -7.64 -8.68 -11.29
CA HIS A 97 -8.96 -8.06 -11.26
C HIS A 97 -8.90 -6.72 -12.01
N ILE A 98 -9.45 -6.69 -13.22
CA ILE A 98 -9.36 -5.54 -14.13
C ILE A 98 -10.64 -4.73 -14.03
N HIS A 99 -10.52 -3.47 -13.61
CA HIS A 99 -11.62 -2.51 -13.50
C HIS A 99 -11.43 -1.43 -14.56
N THR A 100 -12.41 -1.32 -15.46
CA THR A 100 -12.32 -0.46 -16.64
C THR A 100 -13.43 0.59 -16.60
N PRO A 101 -13.11 1.89 -16.77
CA PRO A 101 -14.11 2.95 -16.86
C PRO A 101 -14.90 2.84 -18.16
N ALA A 102 -16.16 3.28 -18.13
CA ALA A 102 -16.99 3.41 -19.33
C ALA A 102 -16.43 4.45 -20.32
N THR A 103 -15.69 5.44 -19.85
CA THR A 103 -15.02 6.44 -20.69
C THR A 103 -13.56 6.05 -20.92
N PRO A 104 -13.06 6.10 -22.17
CA PRO A 104 -11.65 5.83 -22.45
C PRO A 104 -10.70 6.68 -21.61
N THR A 105 -9.58 6.09 -21.22
CA THR A 105 -8.52 6.73 -20.44
C THR A 105 -7.17 6.21 -20.91
N THR A 106 -6.12 6.99 -20.69
CA THR A 106 -4.76 6.67 -21.12
C THR A 106 -3.90 6.10 -20.00
N ALA A 107 -4.38 6.08 -18.77
CA ALA A 107 -3.59 5.65 -17.60
C ALA A 107 -4.15 4.37 -16.97
N CYS A 108 -3.24 3.44 -16.69
CA CYS A 108 -3.52 2.24 -15.90
C CYS A 108 -2.79 2.30 -14.55
N VAL A 109 -3.49 1.89 -13.49
CA VAL A 109 -2.92 1.64 -12.17
C VAL A 109 -2.82 0.15 -11.94
N VAL A 110 -1.61 -0.36 -11.76
CA VAL A 110 -1.39 -1.70 -11.19
C VAL A 110 -1.47 -1.54 -9.67
N HIS A 111 -2.58 -1.99 -9.08
CA HIS A 111 -2.90 -1.81 -7.67
C HIS A 111 -2.47 -3.04 -6.85
N LEU A 112 -1.59 -2.80 -5.90
CA LEU A 112 -1.04 -3.79 -4.97
C LEU A 112 -1.63 -3.50 -3.57
N HIS A 113 -2.41 -4.42 -3.02
CA HIS A 113 -3.10 -4.19 -1.75
C HIS A 113 -2.17 -4.24 -0.53
N GLY A 114 -2.62 -3.63 0.57
CA GLY A 114 -1.96 -3.69 1.88
C GLY A 114 -2.01 -5.06 2.56
N GLY A 115 -1.82 -5.09 3.88
CA GLY A 115 -1.77 -6.34 4.66
C GLY A 115 -0.35 -6.83 4.95
N GLY A 116 0.63 -5.92 4.95
CA GLY A 116 2.03 -6.21 5.34
C GLY A 116 2.71 -7.27 4.48
N MET A 117 2.27 -7.47 3.24
CA MET A 117 2.73 -8.52 2.30
C MET A 117 2.45 -9.96 2.77
N VAL A 118 1.66 -10.13 3.84
CA VAL A 118 1.47 -11.42 4.51
C VAL A 118 0.02 -11.83 4.72
N MET A 119 -0.93 -10.94 4.49
CA MET A 119 -2.37 -11.22 4.66
C MET A 119 -3.22 -10.25 3.84
N MET A 120 -4.55 -10.40 3.92
CA MET A 120 -5.56 -9.71 3.10
C MET A 120 -5.52 -10.16 1.63
N THR A 121 -6.56 -9.85 0.88
CA THR A 121 -6.62 -10.20 -0.54
C THR A 121 -7.14 -9.07 -1.41
N ALA A 122 -6.87 -9.12 -2.72
CA ALA A 122 -7.38 -8.09 -3.63
C ALA A 122 -8.91 -8.17 -3.76
N GLU A 123 -9.53 -9.29 -3.40
CA GLU A 123 -10.99 -9.48 -3.35
C GLU A 123 -11.66 -8.86 -2.12
N ASP A 124 -10.89 -8.42 -1.11
CA ASP A 124 -11.49 -7.80 0.08
C ASP A 124 -12.34 -6.58 -0.31
N PRO A 125 -13.51 -6.35 0.32
CA PRO A 125 -14.44 -5.30 -0.07
C PRO A 125 -13.82 -3.90 -0.13
N SER A 126 -12.89 -3.60 0.76
CA SER A 126 -12.18 -2.31 0.78
C SER A 126 -11.27 -2.13 -0.44
N ASN A 127 -10.59 -3.20 -0.87
CA ASN A 127 -9.72 -3.22 -2.06
C ASN A 127 -10.56 -3.14 -3.34
N VAL A 128 -11.69 -3.85 -3.39
CA VAL A 128 -12.64 -3.76 -4.52
C VAL A 128 -13.24 -2.36 -4.62
N ARG A 129 -13.69 -1.77 -3.49
CA ARG A 129 -14.22 -0.39 -3.47
C ARG A 129 -13.17 0.61 -3.93
N TRP A 130 -11.91 0.47 -3.50
CA TRP A 130 -10.82 1.34 -3.92
C TRP A 130 -10.58 1.29 -5.43
N ARG A 131 -10.44 0.08 -6.00
CA ARG A 131 -10.25 -0.09 -7.45
C ARG A 131 -11.44 0.41 -8.27
N ASN A 132 -12.66 0.13 -7.82
CA ASN A 132 -13.87 0.66 -8.44
C ASN A 132 -13.92 2.20 -8.38
N SER A 133 -13.46 2.82 -7.29
CA SER A 133 -13.45 4.28 -7.15
C SER A 133 -12.44 4.93 -8.08
N LEU A 134 -11.22 4.39 -8.16
CA LEU A 134 -10.20 4.82 -9.13
C LEU A 134 -10.69 4.63 -10.57
N ALA A 135 -11.34 3.50 -10.86
CA ALA A 135 -11.91 3.23 -12.17
C ALA A 135 -13.03 4.20 -12.51
N SER A 136 -13.96 4.44 -11.59
CA SER A 136 -15.05 5.40 -11.77
C SER A 136 -14.52 6.83 -11.98
N ALA A 137 -13.38 7.17 -11.39
CA ALA A 137 -12.67 8.44 -11.58
C ALA A 137 -11.90 8.52 -12.92
N GLY A 138 -11.90 7.46 -13.74
CA GLY A 138 -11.39 7.46 -15.10
C GLY A 138 -9.95 6.95 -15.23
N LEU A 139 -9.61 5.85 -14.55
CA LEU A 139 -8.37 5.09 -14.73
C LEU A 139 -8.70 3.62 -15.04
N VAL A 140 -7.91 2.93 -15.86
CA VAL A 140 -7.93 1.46 -15.82
C VAL A 140 -7.21 1.01 -14.55
N VAL A 141 -7.72 0.01 -13.85
CA VAL A 141 -7.09 -0.49 -12.63
C VAL A 141 -6.95 -2.00 -12.69
N VAL A 142 -5.73 -2.51 -12.56
CA VAL A 142 -5.40 -3.93 -12.49
C VAL A 142 -5.04 -4.26 -11.05
N GLY A 143 -5.97 -4.86 -10.31
CA GLY A 143 -5.71 -5.38 -8.96
C GLY A 143 -5.02 -6.73 -9.03
N VAL A 144 -3.89 -6.88 -8.35
CA VAL A 144 -3.09 -8.11 -8.39
C VAL A 144 -3.39 -8.98 -7.16
N GLU A 145 -3.83 -10.22 -7.39
CA GLU A 145 -3.99 -11.25 -6.34
C GLU A 145 -2.66 -12.00 -6.17
N PHE A 146 -1.68 -11.36 -5.53
CA PHE A 146 -0.35 -11.94 -5.32
C PHE A 146 -0.35 -12.94 -4.15
N ARG A 147 0.60 -13.88 -4.16
CA ARG A 147 0.84 -14.79 -3.03
C ARG A 147 1.29 -14.01 -1.78
N ASN A 148 0.74 -14.37 -0.63
CA ASN A 148 1.07 -13.76 0.66
C ASN A 148 2.05 -14.60 1.47
N GLY A 149 2.81 -13.95 2.36
CA GLY A 149 3.63 -14.65 3.36
C GLY A 149 2.83 -15.58 4.29
N GLY A 150 1.61 -15.19 4.67
CA GLY A 150 0.69 -15.99 5.48
C GLY A 150 -0.76 -15.86 5.01
N GLY A 151 -1.72 -16.09 5.93
CA GLY A 151 -3.14 -15.94 5.63
C GLY A 151 -3.65 -16.90 4.55
N ARG A 152 -4.80 -16.56 3.94
CA ARG A 152 -5.54 -17.37 2.96
C ARG A 152 -4.79 -17.62 1.66
N LEU A 153 -3.90 -16.70 1.29
CA LEU A 153 -3.06 -16.79 0.08
C LEU A 153 -1.62 -17.21 0.38
N GLY A 154 -1.33 -17.66 1.61
CA GLY A 154 -0.01 -18.13 2.04
C GLY A 154 0.07 -19.66 2.17
N VAL A 155 1.22 -20.22 2.53
CA VAL A 155 2.42 -19.57 3.11
C VAL A 155 3.53 -19.42 2.07
N HIS A 156 3.78 -18.20 1.60
CA HIS A 156 4.78 -17.89 0.58
C HIS A 156 5.67 -16.70 0.99
N PRO A 157 6.78 -16.94 1.70
CA PRO A 157 7.70 -15.89 2.12
C PRO A 157 8.29 -15.08 0.96
N TYR A 158 8.95 -13.97 1.29
CA TYR A 158 9.74 -13.20 0.33
C TYR A 158 10.67 -14.13 -0.50
N PRO A 159 10.78 -13.96 -1.84
CA PRO A 159 10.23 -12.88 -2.67
C PRO A 159 8.94 -13.26 -3.44
N ALA A 160 8.15 -14.25 -3.01
CA ALA A 160 7.04 -14.79 -3.82
C ALA A 160 6.01 -13.72 -4.27
N GLY A 161 5.45 -12.94 -3.34
CA GLY A 161 4.51 -11.87 -3.67
C GLY A 161 5.12 -10.78 -4.57
N LEU A 162 6.41 -10.45 -4.37
CA LEU A 162 7.13 -9.49 -5.22
C LEU A 162 7.34 -10.02 -6.65
N ASN A 163 7.60 -11.32 -6.81
CA ASN A 163 7.66 -11.96 -8.12
C ASN A 163 6.31 -11.83 -8.84
N ASP A 164 5.21 -12.08 -8.14
CA ASP A 164 3.87 -11.97 -8.71
C ASP A 164 3.53 -10.53 -9.12
N CYS A 165 3.86 -9.54 -8.27
CA CYS A 165 3.67 -8.11 -8.56
C CYS A 165 4.47 -7.67 -9.79
N ALA A 166 5.72 -8.12 -9.91
CA ALA A 166 6.55 -7.85 -11.08
C ALA A 166 5.95 -8.49 -12.35
N SER A 167 5.55 -9.77 -12.30
CA SER A 167 4.87 -10.44 -13.42
C SER A 167 3.61 -9.70 -13.88
N ALA A 168 2.76 -9.29 -12.95
CA ALA A 168 1.52 -8.56 -13.25
C ALA A 168 1.78 -7.18 -13.85
N THR A 169 2.78 -6.45 -13.34
CA THR A 169 3.16 -5.12 -13.85
C THR A 169 3.65 -5.23 -15.30
N ARG A 170 4.54 -6.19 -15.58
CA ARG A 170 5.06 -6.43 -16.92
C ARG A 170 3.97 -6.92 -17.89
N TRP A 171 3.03 -7.74 -17.40
CA TRP A 171 1.85 -8.12 -18.18
C TRP A 171 1.01 -6.90 -18.56
N ALA A 172 0.75 -5.98 -17.62
CA ALA A 172 -0.02 -4.77 -17.89
C ALA A 172 0.68 -3.89 -18.96
N TYR A 173 2.00 -3.74 -18.85
CA TYR A 173 2.80 -3.04 -19.86
C TYR A 173 2.72 -3.69 -21.25
N ALA A 174 2.87 -5.02 -21.32
CA ALA A 174 2.77 -5.77 -22.57
C ALA A 174 1.37 -5.71 -23.20
N ASN A 175 0.32 -5.53 -22.38
CA ASN A 175 -1.07 -5.50 -22.81
C ASN A 175 -1.69 -4.09 -22.88
N LYS A 176 -0.87 -3.03 -22.88
CA LYS A 176 -1.34 -1.63 -22.98
C LYS A 176 -2.38 -1.41 -24.08
N SER A 177 -2.17 -1.97 -25.27
CA SER A 177 -3.12 -1.87 -26.38
C SER A 177 -4.46 -2.55 -26.09
N GLY A 178 -4.47 -3.69 -25.41
CA GLY A 178 -5.70 -4.41 -25.05
C GLY A 178 -6.44 -3.72 -23.90
N LEU A 179 -5.70 -3.09 -23.00
CA LEU A 179 -6.24 -2.28 -21.90
C LEU A 179 -6.67 -0.87 -22.35
N GLY A 180 -6.27 -0.45 -23.56
CA GLY A 180 -6.59 0.89 -24.10
C GLY A 180 -5.83 2.04 -23.44
N VAL A 181 -4.66 1.77 -22.85
CA VAL A 181 -3.86 2.74 -22.08
C VAL A 181 -2.49 2.99 -22.71
N SER A 182 -1.84 4.09 -22.35
CA SER A 182 -0.47 4.44 -22.75
C SER A 182 0.53 4.46 -21.60
N SER A 183 0.08 4.75 -20.36
CA SER A 183 0.92 4.73 -19.17
C SER A 183 0.52 3.66 -18.14
N ILE A 184 1.52 3.13 -17.45
CA ILE A 184 1.42 2.20 -16.33
C ILE A 184 2.00 2.88 -15.09
N ILE A 185 1.18 3.08 -14.07
CA ILE A 185 1.66 3.39 -12.72
C ILE A 185 1.48 2.20 -11.80
N VAL A 186 2.41 2.01 -10.86
CA VAL A 186 2.26 1.03 -9.79
C VAL A 186 1.88 1.76 -8.51
N SER A 187 0.85 1.28 -7.83
CA SER A 187 0.34 1.93 -6.62
C SER A 187 -0.16 0.93 -5.59
N GLY A 188 -0.09 1.32 -4.32
CA GLY A 188 -0.57 0.52 -3.21
C GLY A 188 -0.46 1.29 -1.90
N GLU A 189 -1.02 0.72 -0.84
CA GLU A 189 -0.94 1.24 0.52
C GLU A 189 -0.21 0.27 1.46
N SER A 190 0.48 0.77 2.48
CA SER A 190 1.08 -0.06 3.53
C SER A 190 2.04 -1.11 2.94
N GLY A 191 1.79 -2.40 3.16
CA GLY A 191 2.56 -3.47 2.51
C GLY A 191 2.46 -3.49 0.97
N GLY A 192 1.36 -3.01 0.41
CA GLY A 192 1.22 -2.83 -1.04
C GLY A 192 2.08 -1.69 -1.57
N ALA A 193 2.29 -0.63 -0.77
CA ALA A 193 3.23 0.43 -1.08
C ALA A 193 4.68 -0.05 -1.02
N ASN A 194 5.02 -0.95 -0.08
CA ASN A 194 6.30 -1.66 -0.10
C ASN A 194 6.49 -2.39 -1.43
N LEU A 195 5.53 -3.26 -1.80
CA LEU A 195 5.60 -4.02 -3.06
C LEU A 195 5.65 -3.11 -4.29
N ALA A 196 4.98 -1.96 -4.28
CA ALA A 196 5.01 -1.00 -5.38
C ALA A 196 6.41 -0.41 -5.58
N ILE A 197 7.04 0.04 -4.48
CA ILE A 197 8.40 0.58 -4.49
C ILE A 197 9.41 -0.53 -4.84
N ALA A 198 9.31 -1.70 -4.22
CA ALA A 198 10.18 -2.84 -4.46
C ALA A 198 10.06 -3.36 -5.91
N THR A 199 8.87 -3.29 -6.51
CA THR A 199 8.68 -3.62 -7.94
C THR A 199 9.46 -2.66 -8.83
N ALA A 200 9.45 -1.36 -8.53
CA ALA A 200 10.22 -0.37 -9.28
C ALA A 200 11.74 -0.53 -9.08
N LEU A 201 12.20 -0.81 -7.85
CA LEU A 201 13.60 -1.15 -7.56
C LEU A 201 14.05 -2.39 -8.34
N LYS A 202 13.22 -3.44 -8.34
CA LYS A 202 13.47 -4.67 -9.09
C LYS A 202 13.52 -4.42 -10.60
N ALA A 203 12.63 -3.56 -11.11
CA ALA A 203 12.61 -3.15 -12.51
C ALA A 203 13.91 -2.43 -12.91
N ASN A 204 14.39 -1.52 -12.06
CA ASN A 204 15.64 -0.81 -12.26
C ASN A 204 16.83 -1.78 -12.34
N THR A 205 16.97 -2.65 -11.34
CA THR A 205 18.07 -3.62 -11.28
C THR A 205 18.03 -4.64 -12.42
N ALA A 206 16.84 -5.06 -12.86
CA ALA A 206 16.67 -6.05 -13.91
C ALA A 206 16.52 -5.46 -15.33
N GLY A 207 16.64 -4.14 -15.50
CA GLY A 207 16.69 -3.49 -16.81
C GLY A 207 15.34 -3.37 -17.54
N TRP A 208 14.24 -3.29 -16.80
CA TRP A 208 12.89 -3.07 -17.34
C TRP A 208 12.15 -1.89 -16.68
N ALA A 209 12.87 -0.94 -16.07
CA ALA A 209 12.29 0.25 -15.45
C ALA A 209 11.42 1.09 -16.40
N ASP A 210 11.72 1.10 -17.71
CA ASP A 210 10.91 1.77 -18.73
C ASP A 210 9.49 1.19 -18.89
N GLU A 211 9.19 0.04 -18.26
CA GLU A 211 7.83 -0.52 -18.22
C GLU A 211 6.94 0.13 -17.12
N ILE A 212 7.49 1.00 -16.27
CA ILE A 212 6.80 1.70 -15.18
C ILE A 212 6.95 3.23 -15.36
N ASP A 213 5.86 3.92 -15.64
CA ASP A 213 5.87 5.37 -15.85
C ASP A 213 5.85 6.16 -14.54
N GLY A 214 5.42 5.56 -13.43
CA GLY A 214 5.41 6.20 -12.12
C GLY A 214 4.98 5.30 -10.97
N VAL A 215 5.28 5.72 -9.74
CA VAL A 215 4.91 4.99 -8.52
C VAL A 215 4.16 5.91 -7.57
N TYR A 216 3.00 5.47 -7.08
CA TYR A 216 2.24 6.18 -6.05
C TYR A 216 2.11 5.29 -4.80
N ALA A 217 2.91 5.56 -3.79
CA ALA A 217 3.00 4.78 -2.56
C ALA A 217 2.30 5.49 -1.39
N MET A 218 1.28 4.84 -0.82
CA MET A 218 0.51 5.35 0.32
C MET A 218 0.96 4.68 1.61
N CYS A 219 1.18 5.46 2.68
CA CYS A 219 1.60 5.02 4.02
C CYS A 219 2.57 3.83 4.00
N PRO A 220 3.73 3.94 3.31
CA PRO A 220 4.57 2.80 2.99
C PRO A 220 5.08 2.08 4.24
N TYR A 221 4.98 0.74 4.26
CA TYR A 221 5.47 -0.17 5.30
C TYR A 221 6.81 -0.78 4.88
N ILE A 222 7.91 -0.07 5.11
CA ILE A 222 9.16 -0.26 4.36
C ILE A 222 10.42 -0.41 5.22
N SER A 223 10.36 -0.15 6.55
CA SER A 223 11.55 -0.25 7.41
C SER A 223 11.90 -1.66 7.87
N GLY A 224 10.91 -2.50 8.19
CA GLY A 224 11.17 -3.86 8.69
C GLY A 224 11.74 -3.95 10.12
N ASP A 225 12.20 -2.83 10.69
CA ASP A 225 12.87 -2.77 12.00
C ASP A 225 11.90 -2.42 13.16
N TYR A 226 10.65 -2.89 13.12
CA TYR A 226 9.62 -2.48 14.11
C TYR A 226 9.83 -3.04 15.52
N ALA A 227 10.53 -4.17 15.66
CA ALA A 227 10.84 -4.73 16.98
C ALA A 227 11.84 -3.86 17.75
N ASN A 228 12.73 -3.17 17.03
CA ASN A 228 13.77 -2.30 17.58
C ASN A 228 13.90 -1.05 16.69
N PRO A 229 12.93 -0.13 16.75
CA PRO A 229 12.84 0.97 15.80
C PRO A 229 14.03 1.93 15.92
N PRO A 230 14.58 2.43 14.80
CA PRO A 230 15.58 3.49 14.81
C PRO A 230 15.05 4.76 15.49
N ASP A 231 15.92 5.45 16.25
CA ASP A 231 15.57 6.74 16.91
C ASP A 231 15.09 7.82 15.93
N SER A 232 15.47 7.73 14.65
CA SER A 232 15.04 8.70 13.63
C SER A 232 13.57 8.57 13.25
N LEU A 233 12.94 7.42 13.52
CA LEU A 233 11.54 7.12 13.21
C LEU A 233 10.65 7.41 14.42
N ALA A 234 10.65 8.67 14.87
CA ALA A 234 9.92 9.09 16.07
C ALA A 234 8.40 8.81 16.00
N SER A 235 7.82 8.77 14.80
CA SER A 235 6.41 8.40 14.57
C SER A 235 6.04 7.03 15.12
N LEU A 236 6.97 6.06 15.13
CA LEU A 236 6.74 4.71 15.66
C LEU A 236 6.44 4.73 17.16
N ILE A 237 6.95 5.72 17.89
CA ILE A 237 6.64 5.98 19.30
C ILE A 237 5.44 6.92 19.42
N GLU A 238 5.45 8.03 18.66
CA GLU A 238 4.44 9.09 18.71
C GLU A 238 3.02 8.59 18.50
N ASN A 239 2.84 7.68 17.55
CA ASN A 239 1.54 7.18 17.10
C ASN A 239 1.34 5.69 17.40
N GLU A 240 2.19 5.09 18.24
CA GLU A 240 2.15 3.67 18.58
C GLU A 240 0.73 3.20 18.96
N GLY A 241 0.23 2.15 18.30
CA GLY A 241 -1.08 1.58 18.60
C GLY A 241 -2.26 2.37 18.02
N TYR A 242 -2.01 3.38 17.19
CA TYR A 242 -3.05 4.08 16.44
C TYR A 242 -3.42 3.23 15.21
N LEU A 243 -4.29 2.23 15.44
CA LEU A 243 -4.67 1.11 14.56
C LEU A 243 -3.60 0.01 14.40
N ILE A 244 -2.34 0.39 14.21
CA ILE A 244 -1.21 -0.54 14.09
C ILE A 244 -0.16 -0.25 15.17
N GLY A 245 0.60 -1.27 15.55
CA GLY A 245 1.63 -1.16 16.58
C GLY A 245 2.90 -1.94 16.26
N PRO A 246 4.04 -1.58 16.85
CA PRO A 246 5.34 -2.22 16.61
C PRO A 246 5.33 -3.74 16.77
N GLU A 247 4.67 -4.27 17.81
CA GLU A 247 4.60 -5.72 18.06
C GLU A 247 3.85 -6.46 16.94
N MET A 248 2.70 -5.93 16.50
CA MET A 248 1.94 -6.47 15.37
C MET A 248 2.80 -6.47 14.11
N MET A 249 3.45 -5.35 13.81
CA MET A 249 4.29 -5.21 12.63
C MET A 249 5.49 -6.16 12.68
N ALA A 250 6.15 -6.30 13.83
CA ALA A 250 7.24 -7.26 14.02
C ALA A 250 6.80 -8.72 13.77
N ALA A 251 5.58 -9.09 14.16
CA ALA A 251 5.01 -10.40 13.82
C ALA A 251 4.85 -10.57 12.29
N LEU A 252 4.38 -9.54 11.58
CA LEU A 252 4.28 -9.59 10.11
C LEU A 252 5.65 -9.68 9.44
N VAL A 253 6.68 -9.00 9.96
CA VAL A 253 8.07 -9.14 9.48
C VAL A 253 8.53 -10.59 9.55
N ARG A 254 8.28 -11.29 10.67
CA ARG A 254 8.63 -12.71 10.81
C ARG A 254 7.91 -13.60 9.81
N VAL A 255 6.66 -13.28 9.50
CA VAL A 255 5.90 -14.04 8.49
C VAL A 255 6.48 -13.82 7.09
N TYR A 256 6.91 -12.60 6.78
CA TYR A 256 7.43 -12.23 5.47
C TYR A 256 8.85 -12.75 5.21
N ASP A 257 9.74 -12.68 6.21
CA ASP A 257 11.14 -13.13 6.17
C ASP A 257 11.46 -13.99 7.41
N PRO A 258 11.06 -15.28 7.42
CA PRO A 258 11.13 -16.14 8.61
C PRO A 258 12.54 -16.40 9.13
N GLU A 259 13.55 -16.30 8.25
CA GLU A 259 14.94 -16.55 8.60
C GLU A 259 15.72 -15.24 8.84
N ALA A 260 15.05 -14.08 8.75
CA ALA A 260 15.64 -12.75 8.89
C ALA A 260 16.87 -12.53 7.98
N LYS A 261 16.87 -13.14 6.79
CA LYS A 261 18.00 -13.07 5.84
C LYS A 261 17.98 -11.83 4.97
N HIS A 262 16.84 -11.15 4.90
CA HIS A 262 16.55 -10.06 3.99
C HIS A 262 16.24 -8.75 4.73
N THR A 263 16.60 -8.64 6.02
CA THR A 263 16.33 -7.47 6.87
C THR A 263 16.94 -6.16 6.36
N GLN A 264 17.96 -6.21 5.50
CA GLN A 264 18.58 -5.03 4.88
C GLN A 264 18.49 -5.09 3.35
N ASP A 265 17.73 -6.04 2.79
CA ASP A 265 17.52 -6.17 1.34
C ASP A 265 16.48 -5.12 0.89
N PRO A 266 16.85 -4.15 0.03
CA PRO A 266 15.94 -3.10 -0.42
C PRO A 266 14.73 -3.61 -1.20
N LEU A 267 14.76 -4.84 -1.70
CA LEU A 267 13.62 -5.47 -2.37
C LEU A 267 12.62 -6.09 -1.37
N ALA A 268 13.03 -6.37 -0.13
CA ALA A 268 12.14 -6.78 0.95
C ALA A 268 11.68 -5.56 1.79
N TRP A 269 12.61 -4.66 2.06
CA TRP A 269 12.44 -3.48 2.89
C TRP A 269 13.02 -2.24 2.19
N PRO A 270 12.24 -1.57 1.33
CA PRO A 270 12.72 -0.44 0.53
C PRO A 270 13.36 0.70 1.32
N TRP A 271 13.09 0.81 2.62
CA TRP A 271 13.76 1.78 3.46
C TRP A 271 15.27 1.55 3.55
N HIS A 272 15.82 0.39 3.18
CA HIS A 272 17.28 0.17 3.15
C HIS A 272 17.93 0.55 1.81
N ALA A 273 17.16 0.97 0.80
CA ALA A 273 17.69 1.37 -0.50
C ALA A 273 18.69 2.53 -0.39
N GLY A 274 19.91 2.31 -0.88
CA GLY A 274 20.93 3.33 -1.01
C GLY A 274 20.67 4.30 -2.16
N LEU A 275 21.38 5.43 -2.19
CA LEU A 275 21.17 6.44 -3.24
C LEU A 275 21.37 5.88 -4.65
N ASP A 276 22.34 4.99 -4.85
CA ASP A 276 22.63 4.45 -6.19
C ASP A 276 21.54 3.49 -6.69
N GLU A 277 20.88 2.75 -5.80
CA GLU A 277 19.76 1.87 -6.14
C GLU A 277 18.50 2.66 -6.50
N LEU A 278 18.35 3.86 -5.92
CA LEU A 278 17.25 4.78 -6.17
C LEU A 278 17.45 5.62 -7.44
N ARG A 279 18.67 5.72 -7.98
CA ARG A 279 18.92 6.49 -9.21
C ARG A 279 18.12 5.90 -10.36
N ALA A 280 17.62 6.79 -11.22
CA ALA A 280 16.85 6.45 -12.42
C ALA A 280 15.51 5.72 -12.17
N LEU A 281 15.02 5.67 -10.92
CA LEU A 281 13.63 5.32 -10.69
C LEU A 281 12.67 6.32 -11.37
N PRO A 282 11.47 5.87 -11.80
CA PRO A 282 10.47 6.75 -12.41
C PRO A 282 9.97 7.79 -11.41
N PRO A 283 9.17 8.80 -11.81
CA PRO A 283 8.53 9.72 -10.88
C PRO A 283 7.78 9.01 -9.74
N HIS A 284 7.86 9.56 -8.53
CA HIS A 284 7.24 8.99 -7.32
C HIS A 284 6.33 9.98 -6.60
N VAL A 285 5.24 9.47 -6.02
CA VAL A 285 4.49 10.14 -4.96
C VAL A 285 4.55 9.29 -3.70
N ILE A 286 4.97 9.89 -2.59
CA ILE A 286 4.91 9.29 -1.26
C ILE A 286 3.84 10.05 -0.45
N SER A 287 2.72 9.39 -0.17
CA SER A 287 1.61 9.94 0.60
C SER A 287 1.57 9.30 1.98
N VAL A 288 1.84 10.04 3.05
CA VAL A 288 1.82 9.54 4.43
C VAL A 288 0.59 10.04 5.18
N ASN A 289 0.17 9.33 6.23
CA ASN A 289 -0.91 9.77 7.11
C ASN A 289 -0.32 10.43 8.38
N GLU A 290 -0.95 11.49 8.90
CA GLU A 290 -0.41 12.26 10.03
C GLU A 290 -0.28 11.47 11.34
N LEU A 291 -1.29 10.66 11.66
CA LEU A 291 -1.40 9.89 12.90
C LEU A 291 -0.98 8.42 12.70
N ASP A 292 -0.01 8.18 11.80
CA ASP A 292 0.47 6.85 11.43
C ASP A 292 1.85 6.58 12.05
N PRO A 293 2.08 5.42 12.70
CA PRO A 293 3.42 4.98 13.11
C PRO A 293 4.45 4.95 11.98
N LEU A 294 4.03 4.66 10.74
CA LEU A 294 4.89 4.53 9.57
C LEU A 294 5.19 5.86 8.86
N ARG A 295 4.69 6.98 9.41
CA ARG A 295 4.81 8.29 8.76
C ARG A 295 6.27 8.66 8.48
N ASP A 296 7.16 8.52 9.45
CA ASP A 296 8.52 9.04 9.33
C ASP A 296 9.38 8.21 8.36
N GLU A 297 9.17 6.89 8.26
CA GLU A 297 9.91 6.05 7.29
C GLU A 297 9.53 6.39 5.85
N GLY A 298 8.25 6.69 5.59
CA GLY A 298 7.81 7.21 4.30
C GLY A 298 8.44 8.57 3.98
N ILE A 299 8.48 9.49 4.94
CA ILE A 299 9.11 10.81 4.77
C ILE A 299 10.62 10.69 4.51
N GLU A 300 11.32 9.81 5.23
CA GLU A 300 12.75 9.56 5.01
C GLU A 300 13.03 8.94 3.64
N PHE A 301 12.18 8.00 3.19
CA PHE A 301 12.30 7.43 1.85
C PHE A 301 12.06 8.47 0.77
N TYR A 302 11.04 9.33 0.92
CA TYR A 302 10.81 10.49 0.05
C TYR A 302 12.05 11.40 -0.05
N ARG A 303 12.68 11.73 1.09
CA ARG A 303 13.90 12.56 1.10
C ARG A 303 15.04 11.89 0.35
N ARG A 304 15.18 10.57 0.44
CA ARG A 304 16.20 9.80 -0.29
C ARG A 304 15.93 9.72 -1.78
N LEU A 305 14.68 9.58 -2.21
CA LEU A 305 14.31 9.70 -3.62
C LEU A 305 14.78 11.05 -4.20
N LEU A 306 14.49 12.16 -3.51
CA LEU A 306 14.97 13.48 -3.91
C LEU A 306 16.51 13.56 -3.95
N ALA A 307 17.19 13.03 -2.94
CA ALA A 307 18.65 13.02 -2.88
C ALA A 307 19.29 12.20 -4.00
N ALA A 308 18.60 11.14 -4.48
CA ALA A 308 19.01 10.34 -5.64
C ALA A 308 18.70 11.00 -6.99
N GLY A 309 17.97 12.13 -7.00
CA GLY A 309 17.58 12.85 -8.21
C GLY A 309 16.28 12.37 -8.84
N VAL A 310 15.48 11.56 -8.14
CA VAL A 310 14.17 11.09 -8.60
C VAL A 310 13.15 12.23 -8.49
N PRO A 311 12.34 12.51 -9.53
CA PRO A 311 11.21 13.42 -9.41
C PRO A 311 10.20 12.87 -8.40
N ALA A 312 10.18 13.45 -7.18
CA ALA A 312 9.35 12.94 -6.10
C ALA A 312 8.48 14.03 -5.46
N VAL A 313 7.22 13.67 -5.16
CA VAL A 313 6.29 14.50 -4.38
C VAL A 313 6.01 13.82 -3.04
N GLY A 314 6.11 14.58 -1.96
CA GLY A 314 5.70 14.16 -0.63
C GLY A 314 4.39 14.83 -0.23
N ARG A 315 3.45 14.07 0.33
CA ARG A 315 2.17 14.57 0.84
C ARG A 315 1.87 13.97 2.20
N THR A 316 1.30 14.76 3.08
CA THR A 316 0.71 14.28 4.35
C THR A 316 -0.81 14.45 4.31
N VAL A 317 -1.53 13.38 4.64
CA VAL A 317 -2.97 13.42 4.87
C VAL A 317 -3.20 13.67 6.35
N HIS A 318 -3.61 14.90 6.65
CA HIS A 318 -3.85 15.32 8.03
C HIS A 318 -5.13 14.70 8.60
N GLY A 319 -5.16 14.50 9.90
CA GLY A 319 -6.31 13.94 10.63
C GLY A 319 -6.60 12.47 10.39
N THR A 320 -5.73 11.75 9.68
CA THR A 320 -5.93 10.31 9.38
C THR A 320 -4.92 9.42 10.10
N PRO A 321 -5.35 8.26 10.63
CA PRO A 321 -4.45 7.19 11.04
C PRO A 321 -3.93 6.42 9.81
N HIS A 322 -3.16 5.35 10.05
CA HIS A 322 -2.66 4.47 9.00
C HIS A 322 -3.75 4.05 7.99
N ALA A 323 -3.52 4.37 6.70
CA ALA A 323 -4.45 4.10 5.59
C ALA A 323 -5.87 4.67 5.76
N GLY A 324 -6.06 5.67 6.63
CA GLY A 324 -7.39 6.17 6.98
C GLY A 324 -8.14 6.77 5.78
N ASP A 325 -7.42 7.41 4.87
CA ASP A 325 -7.92 8.00 3.63
C ASP A 325 -8.35 6.98 2.57
N LYS A 326 -7.99 5.70 2.73
CA LYS A 326 -8.54 4.58 1.94
C LYS A 326 -9.62 3.81 2.70
N SER A 327 -9.43 3.62 4.01
CA SER A 327 -10.21 2.67 4.81
C SER A 327 -11.54 3.22 5.35
N PHE A 328 -11.71 4.54 5.42
CA PHE A 328 -12.92 5.16 6.01
C PHE A 328 -13.72 6.05 5.03
N PRO A 329 -14.05 5.57 3.81
CA PRO A 329 -14.72 6.37 2.79
C PRO A 329 -16.12 6.88 3.21
N ASP A 330 -16.81 6.19 4.11
CA ASP A 330 -18.14 6.59 4.58
C ASP A 330 -18.10 7.62 5.72
N MET A 331 -16.96 7.75 6.39
CA MET A 331 -16.79 8.67 7.52
C MET A 331 -16.09 9.97 7.11
N ILE A 332 -15.11 9.87 6.20
CA ILE A 332 -14.29 10.97 5.70
C ILE A 332 -14.23 10.94 4.17
N GLY A 333 -15.39 10.85 3.52
CA GLY A 333 -15.50 10.65 2.07
C GLY A 333 -14.89 11.75 1.20
N ASP A 334 -14.77 12.96 1.72
CA ASP A 334 -14.01 14.06 1.11
C ASP A 334 -12.49 13.79 1.08
N VAL A 335 -11.93 13.28 2.18
CA VAL A 335 -10.51 12.90 2.28
C VAL A 335 -10.22 11.72 1.36
N PHE A 336 -11.12 10.72 1.34
CA PHE A 336 -11.04 9.61 0.40
C PHE A 336 -11.09 10.06 -1.07
N ALA A 337 -12.05 10.92 -1.41
CA ALA A 337 -12.19 11.44 -2.77
C ALA A 337 -10.99 12.30 -3.19
N GLU A 338 -10.39 13.04 -2.26
CA GLU A 338 -9.17 13.81 -2.55
C GLU A 338 -7.99 12.86 -2.84
N THR A 339 -7.79 11.79 -2.07
CA THR A 339 -6.70 10.85 -2.36
C THR A 339 -6.92 10.16 -3.71
N ILE A 340 -8.16 9.77 -4.04
CA ILE A 340 -8.51 9.28 -5.40
C ILE A 340 -8.11 10.32 -6.47
N GLY A 341 -8.50 11.58 -6.27
CA GLY A 341 -8.17 12.68 -7.18
C GLY A 341 -6.65 12.88 -7.34
N SER A 342 -5.88 12.76 -6.26
CA SER A 342 -4.42 12.84 -6.26
C SER A 342 -3.79 11.72 -7.09
N VAL A 343 -4.23 10.47 -6.91
CA VAL A 343 -3.76 9.33 -7.73
C VAL A 343 -4.09 9.54 -9.20
N CYS A 344 -5.33 9.97 -9.52
CA CYS A 344 -5.74 10.26 -10.89
C CYS A 344 -4.93 11.39 -11.53
N ALA A 345 -4.66 12.47 -10.79
CA ALA A 345 -3.87 13.60 -11.27
C ALA A 345 -2.43 13.18 -11.59
N PHE A 346 -1.81 12.40 -10.70
CA PHE A 346 -0.48 11.84 -10.93
C PHE A 346 -0.47 10.93 -12.17
N ALA A 347 -1.37 9.95 -12.24
CA ALA A 347 -1.44 9.00 -13.36
C ALA A 347 -1.61 9.70 -14.73
N ARG A 348 -2.42 10.77 -14.77
CA ARG A 348 -2.65 11.57 -15.98
C ARG A 348 -1.44 12.42 -16.36
N SER A 349 -0.72 12.98 -15.38
CA SER A 349 0.44 13.84 -15.63
C SER A 349 1.58 13.15 -16.39
N LEU A 350 1.63 11.82 -16.35
CA LEU A 350 2.68 11.01 -16.98
C LEU A 350 2.41 10.72 -18.47
N ASN A 351 1.23 11.08 -18.99
CA ASN A 351 0.85 10.81 -20.38
C ASN A 351 1.23 11.92 -21.38
N ASP A 352 1.66 13.10 -20.90
CA ASP A 352 1.85 14.29 -21.74
C ASP A 352 3.19 14.31 -22.52
N ASP A 353 4.11 13.38 -22.27
CA ASP A 353 5.43 13.37 -22.93
C ASP A 353 5.43 12.83 -24.37
N SER A 354 4.28 12.40 -24.90
CA SER A 354 4.15 11.93 -26.29
C SER A 354 4.17 13.05 -27.36
N THR A 355 4.37 14.32 -26.99
CA THR A 355 4.45 15.43 -27.97
C THR A 355 5.77 16.21 -28.00
N GLY A 356 6.85 15.75 -27.35
CA GLY A 356 8.05 16.61 -27.24
C GLY A 356 9.41 15.98 -26.98
N SER A 357 9.77 14.82 -27.53
CA SER A 357 11.18 14.38 -27.54
C SER A 357 11.96 14.96 -28.72
N GLY A 358 11.98 16.30 -28.80
CA GLY A 358 13.06 17.02 -29.46
C GLY A 358 14.27 17.05 -28.54
N SER A 359 15.25 16.18 -28.82
CA SER A 359 16.66 16.32 -28.38
C SER A 359 16.93 16.47 -26.87
N ARG A 360 17.25 15.36 -26.20
CA ARG A 360 18.25 15.39 -25.12
C ARG A 360 19.55 14.78 -25.66
N ARG A 361 20.52 15.64 -25.97
CA ARG A 361 21.94 15.32 -26.14
C ARG A 361 22.68 15.71 -24.88
#